data_AF-A0A735IVM3-F1
#
_entry.id   AF-A0A735IVM3-F1
#
_cell.length_a   1.000
_cell.length_b   1.000
_cell.length_c   1.000
_cell.angle_alpha   90.00
_cell.angle_beta   90.00
_cell.angle_gamma   90.00
#
_symmetry.space_group_name_H-M   'P 1'
#
loop_
_entity.id
_entity.type
_entity.pdbx_description
1 polymer ?
#
loop_
_entity_poly.entity_id
_entity_poly.type
_entity_poly.pdbx_seq_one_letter_code
_entity_poly.pdbx_strand_id
1 'polypeptide(L)' 'MAVQQNKPTRSKRGMRRSHDALTAVTSLSVDKTSGEKHLRHHITADGYYRGRKVIAK' A
#
# COMPACT_ATOMS: atom_id res chain seq x y z
N MET A 1 -22.65 -13.59 30.37
CA MET A 1 -22.21 -13.50 28.96
C MET A 1 -22.76 -12.21 28.39
N ALA A 2 -21.93 -11.30 27.86
CA ALA A 2 -22.41 -10.06 27.28
C ALA A 2 -22.84 -10.28 25.83
N VAL A 3 -24.04 -9.83 25.49
CA VAL A 3 -24.62 -9.93 24.15
C VAL A 3 -25.30 -8.61 23.80
N GLN A 4 -25.27 -8.25 22.51
CA GLN A 4 -26.02 -7.09 22.05
C GLN A 4 -27.52 -7.38 22.14
N GLN A 5 -28.30 -6.42 22.62
CA GLN A 5 -29.76 -6.54 22.65
C GLN A 5 -30.38 -6.29 21.27
N ASN A 6 -29.86 -5.29 20.54
CA ASN A 6 -30.42 -4.83 19.26
C ASN A 6 -29.36 -4.79 18.14
N LYS A 7 -29.82 -4.88 16.89
CA LYS A 7 -28.98 -4.76 15.70
C LYS A 7 -28.51 -3.31 15.50
N PRO A 8 -27.19 -3.05 15.31
CA PRO A 8 -26.69 -1.72 14.98
C PRO A 8 -27.26 -1.19 13.65
N THR A 9 -27.57 0.11 13.59
CA THR A 9 -28.08 0.76 12.37
C THR A 9 -27.01 0.78 11.27
N ARG A 10 -27.45 0.89 10.01
CA ARG A 10 -26.53 1.01 8.85
C ARG A 10 -25.61 2.24 8.97
N SER A 11 -26.14 3.36 9.49
CA SER A 11 -25.37 4.59 9.73
C SER A 11 -24.25 4.38 10.76
N LYS A 12 -24.54 3.78 11.93
CA LYS A 12 -23.54 3.47 12.96
C LYS A 12 -22.43 2.54 12.44
N ARG A 13 -22.81 1.55 11.62
CA ARG A 13 -21.83 0.68 10.94
C ARG A 13 -20.94 1.46 9.96
N GLY A 14 -21.54 2.36 9.18
CA GLY A 14 -20.80 3.22 8.23
C GLY A 14 -19.81 4.14 8.94
N MET A 15 -20.23 4.82 10.00
CA MET A 15 -19.36 5.66 10.83
C MET A 15 -18.24 4.87 11.49
N ARG A 16 -18.51 3.65 11.98
CA ARG A 16 -17.45 2.80 12.52
C ARG A 16 -16.39 2.46 11.47
N ARG A 17 -16.80 2.28 10.20
CA ARG A 17 -15.91 1.92 9.08
C ARG A 17 -15.38 3.14 8.32
N SER A 18 -15.62 4.37 8.78
CA SER A 18 -15.21 5.58 8.04
C SER A 18 -13.69 5.71 7.90
N HIS A 19 -12.94 5.05 8.79
CA HIS A 19 -11.48 5.07 8.82
C HIS A 19 -10.84 3.76 8.35
N ASP A 20 -11.63 2.81 7.83
CA ASP A 20 -11.12 1.51 7.37
C ASP A 20 -10.51 1.58 5.96
N ALA A 21 -10.52 2.74 5.32
CA ALA A 21 -10.00 2.90 3.96
C ALA A 21 -8.48 2.68 3.95
N LEU A 22 -8.03 1.78 3.08
CA LEU A 22 -6.60 1.57 2.84
C LEU A 22 -6.04 2.76 2.08
N THR A 23 -4.92 3.30 2.57
CA THR A 23 -4.16 4.30 1.83
C THR A 23 -3.46 3.62 0.65
N ALA A 24 -3.67 4.13 -0.56
CA ALA A 24 -2.91 3.68 -1.72
C ALA A 24 -1.41 3.85 -1.46
N VAL A 25 -0.57 2.96 -2.01
CA VAL A 25 0.89 3.08 -1.91
C VAL A 25 1.32 4.36 -2.64
N THR A 26 1.58 5.43 -1.89
CA THR A 26 1.92 6.76 -2.43
C THR A 26 3.38 6.87 -2.88
N SER A 27 4.22 5.91 -2.49
CA SER A 27 5.67 5.96 -2.67
C SER A 27 6.15 5.09 -3.83
N LEU A 28 5.51 5.20 -5.00
CA LEU A 28 6.03 4.59 -6.24
C LEU A 28 6.90 5.59 -7.02
N SER A 29 8.01 5.11 -7.56
CA SER A 29 8.90 5.85 -8.45
C SER A 29 9.18 5.01 -9.69
N VAL A 30 9.56 5.66 -10.78
CA VAL A 30 10.06 4.99 -11.97
C VAL A 30 11.59 5.05 -11.94
N ASP A 31 12.26 3.92 -12.11
CA ASP A 31 13.72 3.93 -12.25
C ASP A 31 14.09 4.50 -13.62
N LYS A 32 15.10 5.38 -13.63
CA LYS A 32 15.48 6.12 -14.83
C LYS A 32 16.13 5.23 -15.90
N THR A 33 16.78 4.15 -15.51
CA THR A 33 17.57 3.30 -16.40
C THR A 33 16.76 2.10 -16.89
N SER A 34 16.04 1.41 -15.99
CA SER A 34 15.21 0.25 -16.38
C SER A 34 13.80 0.63 -16.82
N GLY A 35 13.30 1.82 -16.44
CA GLY A 35 11.93 2.23 -16.72
C GLY A 35 10.86 1.51 -15.87
N GLU A 36 11.28 0.64 -14.93
CA GLU A 36 10.37 -0.09 -14.06
C GLU A 36 9.80 0.78 -12.95
N LYS A 37 8.55 0.51 -12.55
CA LYS A 37 7.98 1.09 -11.33
C LYS A 37 8.46 0.30 -10.11
N HIS A 38 9.01 0.99 -9.14
CA HIS A 38 9.48 0.41 -7.89
C HIS A 38 9.04 1.25 -6.70
N LEU A 39 9.09 0.65 -5.50
CA LEU A 39 8.92 1.41 -4.26
C LEU A 39 10.08 2.39 -4.12
N ARG A 40 9.79 3.64 -3.75
CA ARG A 40 10.82 4.66 -3.48
C ARG A 40 11.83 4.12 -2.49
N HIS A 41 13.11 4.38 -2.77
CA HIS A 41 14.25 3.92 -1.95
C HIS A 41 14.45 2.39 -1.89
N HIS A 42 13.74 1.62 -2.72
CA HIS A 42 13.96 0.19 -2.89
C HIS A 42 14.58 -0.11 -4.26
N ILE A 43 15.21 -1.27 -4.36
CA ILE A 43 15.76 -1.81 -5.61
C ILE A 43 14.58 -2.29 -6.49
N THR A 44 14.70 -2.15 -7.81
CA THR A 44 13.71 -2.67 -8.77
C THR A 44 13.72 -4.21 -8.82
N ALA A 45 12.72 -4.81 -9.45
CA ALA A 45 12.66 -6.26 -9.62
C ALA A 45 13.85 -6.78 -10.46
N ASP A 46 14.27 -6.01 -11.47
CA ASP A 46 15.44 -6.30 -12.30
C ASP A 46 16.79 -6.03 -11.62
N GLY A 47 16.78 -5.60 -10.35
CA GLY A 47 17.99 -5.40 -9.55
C GLY A 47 18.64 -4.03 -9.73
N TYR A 48 17.93 -3.03 -10.26
CA TYR A 48 18.44 -1.67 -10.44
C TYR A 48 18.13 -0.76 -9.24
N TYR A 49 19.07 0.10 -8.88
CA TYR A 49 18.83 1.17 -7.92
C TYR A 49 19.66 2.39 -8.28
N ARG A 50 19.00 3.55 -8.40
CA ARG A 50 19.63 4.83 -8.80
C ARG A 50 20.44 4.67 -10.10
N GLY A 51 19.89 3.91 -11.05
CA GLY A 51 20.47 3.68 -12.37
C GLY A 51 21.68 2.75 -12.43
N ARG A 52 22.03 2.06 -11.34
CA ARG A 52 23.07 1.00 -11.32
C ARG A 52 22.43 -0.35 -11.08
N LYS A 53 22.89 -1.40 -11.76
CA LYS A 53 22.52 -2.77 -11.45
C LYS A 53 23.27 -3.21 -10.19
N VAL A 54 22.54 -3.34 -9.08
CA VAL A 54 23.10 -3.67 -7.76
C VAL A 54 23.02 -5.17 -7.51
N ILE A 55 21.98 -5.83 -8.04
CA ILE A 55 21.84 -7.28 -7.98
C ILE A 55 22.11 -7.84 -9.37
N ALA A 56 23.26 -8.49 -9.53
CA ALA A 56 23.51 -9.36 -10.67
C ALA A 56 22.94 -10.74 -10.33
N LYS A 57 21.82 -11.09 -10.96
CA LYS A 57 21.34 -12.47 -11.01
C LYS A 57 21.96 -13.16 -12.21
#